data_AF-A0A850YZ02-F1
#
_entry.id   AF-A0A850YZ02-F1
#
_cell.length_a   1.000
_cell.length_b   1.000
_cell.length_c   1.000
_cell.angle_alpha   90.00
_cell.angle_beta   90.00
_cell.angle_gamma   90.00
#
_symmetry.space_group_name_H-M   'P 1'
#
loop_
_entity.id
_entity.type
_entity.pdbx_description
1 polymer ?
#
loop_
_entity_poly.entity_id
_entity_poly.type
_entity_poly.pdbx_seq_one_letter_code
_entity_poly.pdbx_strand_id
1 'polypeptide(L)'
;MGIVGQSRAVSRVMLFWVFLGPLVLVLGAHVSVFSDPTLLTCGQESLQLTLPPGWEGNASFVLSTWDTEGKAHALQNDSGCGLSVSGTPDGSRKVSVSYAGCYVFEWDHNYLILVGLEKSDAAGQKVLHEETLLRCPVDLPALDAPSSSVCSAVPSQDRLPCASLPISQGDCEARGCCYDPKDRVKPCYFGNTVTAHCTPDGQFSIAVSRDVALPPVALDSVQLASGHSTGCVPVLTNNAFVVYQFPLYACGTTFQMTGDQAIYENELVASRDVKTGSLGSVTRDSIFRLRVRCSYSIRGSSIPLSVQVFTLPPLPAVSQSGPLSLELRVASDGSYTSYYTDSDYPVVKTLRDPVYAEVKILQRTDPDLILVLHHCWATPSTNPQQQLQWPVLVDGCPYAGDNYQTQLMPPSFTSGLLFPSHYQRFTLYTFTFVGSASQEKLSGLVYLHCSASVCHQSVKESCVTTCPSRVRGKRSAEHPFQEGTSHVSSKGPVIFLQDELRQDTAKDGLATMHAAAPWALGFAALAAGTALCVVLVVSVQWQRR
;
A
#
# COMPACT_ATOMS: atom_id res chain seq x y z
N MET A 1 -17.43 -58.90 -29.77
CA MET A 1 -18.07 -58.92 -31.10
C MET A 1 -18.21 -57.45 -31.50
N GLY A 2 -17.42 -56.83 -32.36
CA GLY A 2 -16.78 -57.27 -33.60
C GLY A 2 -17.43 -56.47 -34.74
N ILE A 3 -16.60 -55.90 -35.64
CA ILE A 3 -16.85 -55.10 -36.88
C ILE A 3 -16.22 -53.70 -36.71
N VAL A 4 -15.07 -53.28 -37.27
CA VAL A 4 -14.25 -53.54 -38.49
C VAL A 4 -14.82 -52.98 -39.81
N GLY A 5 -14.03 -52.08 -40.42
CA GLY A 5 -14.06 -51.64 -41.82
C GLY A 5 -13.49 -50.21 -41.93
N GLN A 6 -12.19 -49.90 -42.09
CA GLN A 6 -11.14 -50.29 -43.06
C GLN A 6 -11.20 -49.53 -44.40
N SER A 7 -10.18 -48.68 -44.67
CA SER A 7 -9.52 -48.44 -45.97
C SER A 7 -8.34 -47.44 -45.76
N ARG A 8 -7.06 -47.81 -45.69
CA ARG A 8 -6.02 -48.20 -46.70
C ARG A 8 -5.56 -47.09 -47.69
N ALA A 9 -4.30 -46.64 -47.53
CA ALA A 9 -3.20 -46.54 -48.52
C ALA A 9 -1.98 -45.82 -47.86
N VAL A 10 -0.81 -46.43 -47.57
CA VAL A 10 0.33 -46.84 -48.45
C VAL A 10 1.02 -45.58 -49.05
N SER A 11 2.33 -45.28 -48.98
CA SER A 11 3.58 -45.95 -48.58
C SER A 11 4.74 -44.91 -48.50
N ARG A 12 5.74 -45.18 -47.63
CA ARG A 12 7.22 -44.99 -47.75
C ARG A 12 7.78 -43.60 -48.15
N VAL A 13 8.84 -43.07 -47.52
CA VAL A 13 10.23 -43.56 -47.59
C VAL A 13 11.10 -42.98 -46.44
N MET A 14 11.84 -43.88 -45.77
CA MET A 14 13.20 -43.82 -45.15
C MET A 14 13.82 -42.47 -44.72
N LEU A 15 14.12 -42.26 -43.43
CA LEU A 15 15.27 -42.72 -42.61
C LEU A 15 16.45 -41.74 -42.64
N PHE A 16 16.74 -41.10 -41.50
CA PHE A 16 18.08 -41.00 -40.93
C PHE A 16 17.97 -40.89 -39.40
N TRP A 17 18.52 -41.89 -38.70
CA TRP A 17 18.84 -41.84 -37.27
C TRP A 17 19.92 -40.80 -37.02
N VAL A 18 19.99 -40.24 -35.80
CA VAL A 18 21.17 -40.31 -34.90
C VAL A 18 21.02 -39.32 -33.70
N PHE A 19 21.14 -39.88 -32.49
CA PHE A 19 21.44 -39.32 -31.15
C PHE A 19 20.77 -38.03 -30.64
N LEU A 20 19.89 -38.18 -29.64
CA LEU A 20 19.73 -37.22 -28.54
C LEU A 20 19.69 -37.99 -27.21
N GLY A 21 20.80 -37.94 -26.46
CA GLY A 21 20.82 -38.23 -25.03
C GLY A 21 20.09 -37.12 -24.25
N PRO A 22 19.72 -37.36 -22.98
CA PRO A 22 19.00 -36.36 -22.20
C PRO A 22 19.96 -35.23 -21.84
N LEU A 23 19.77 -34.06 -22.44
CA LEU A 23 20.36 -32.82 -21.96
C LEU A 23 19.61 -32.44 -20.68
N VAL A 24 20.18 -32.79 -19.52
CA VAL A 24 19.77 -32.22 -18.24
C VAL A 24 20.17 -30.74 -18.28
N LEU A 25 19.21 -29.87 -18.58
CA LEU A 25 19.33 -28.45 -18.33
C LEU A 25 19.36 -28.27 -16.80
N VAL A 26 20.55 -28.09 -16.25
CA VAL A 26 20.74 -27.52 -14.92
C VAL A 26 20.29 -26.07 -15.01
N LEU A 27 19.02 -25.81 -14.67
CA LEU A 27 18.56 -24.48 -14.29
C LEU A 27 19.33 -24.11 -13.03
N GLY A 28 20.33 -23.23 -13.17
CA GLY A 28 20.97 -22.57 -12.04
C GLY A 28 19.90 -21.80 -11.27
N ALA A 29 19.50 -22.33 -10.13
CA ALA A 29 18.67 -21.59 -9.19
C ALA A 29 19.47 -20.34 -8.75
N HIS A 30 18.94 -19.15 -9.02
CA HIS A 30 19.37 -17.95 -8.31
C HIS A 30 19.00 -18.14 -6.84
N VAL A 31 19.97 -18.55 -6.01
CA VAL A 31 19.79 -18.64 -4.57
C VAL A 31 20.00 -17.24 -4.01
N SER A 32 18.92 -16.59 -3.61
CA SER A 32 18.91 -15.34 -2.84
C SER A 32 19.76 -15.49 -1.57
N VAL A 33 20.67 -14.54 -1.32
CA VAL A 33 21.60 -14.60 -0.16
C VAL A 33 20.83 -14.45 1.16
N PHE A 34 19.67 -13.79 1.14
CA PHE A 34 18.85 -13.54 2.32
C PHE A 34 17.80 -14.62 2.66
N SER A 35 17.77 -15.76 1.93
CA SER A 35 16.81 -16.83 2.20
C SER A 35 17.23 -17.83 3.29
N ASP A 36 18.43 -17.69 3.85
CA ASP A 36 18.88 -18.58 4.93
C ASP A 36 18.37 -18.10 6.30
N PRO A 37 17.54 -18.89 7.02
CA PRO A 37 17.02 -18.51 8.34
C PRO A 37 18.10 -18.38 9.42
N THR A 38 19.34 -18.83 9.17
CA THR A 38 20.47 -18.73 10.11
C THR A 38 21.29 -17.45 9.95
N LEU A 39 20.95 -16.60 8.98
CA LEU A 39 21.68 -15.37 8.65
C LEU A 39 21.58 -14.30 9.75
N LEU A 40 20.46 -14.29 10.49
CA LEU A 40 20.14 -13.26 11.48
C LEU A 40 20.09 -13.85 12.90
N THR A 41 20.85 -13.26 13.82
CA THR A 41 20.80 -13.57 15.25
C THR A 41 20.48 -12.30 16.04
N CYS A 42 19.44 -12.34 16.86
CA CYS A 42 19.05 -11.25 17.74
C CYS A 42 19.73 -11.44 19.09
N GLY A 43 20.61 -10.50 19.46
CA GLY A 43 21.23 -10.43 20.78
C GLY A 43 20.44 -9.51 21.71
N GLN A 44 20.94 -9.31 22.93
CA GLN A 44 20.25 -8.46 23.92
C GLN A 44 20.36 -6.95 23.61
N GLU A 45 21.45 -6.51 22.97
CA GLU A 45 21.73 -5.08 22.68
C GLU A 45 22.02 -4.80 21.20
N SER A 46 22.10 -5.84 20.37
CA SER A 46 22.46 -5.71 18.96
C SER A 46 21.95 -6.85 18.09
N LEU A 47 21.72 -6.52 16.83
CA LEU A 47 21.40 -7.44 15.73
C LEU A 47 22.72 -7.92 15.09
N GLN A 48 22.84 -9.23 14.89
CA GLN A 48 24.02 -9.83 14.27
C GLN A 48 23.64 -10.54 12.97
N LEU A 49 24.22 -10.07 11.86
CA LEU A 49 24.12 -10.66 10.54
C LEU A 49 25.40 -11.46 10.26
N THR A 50 25.26 -12.75 9.94
CA THR A 50 26.40 -13.62 9.58
C THR A 50 26.29 -14.04 8.13
N LEU A 51 27.18 -13.53 7.28
CA LEU A 51 27.23 -13.85 5.86
C LEU A 51 28.19 -15.03 5.62
N PRO A 52 27.75 -16.10 4.93
CA PRO A 52 28.56 -17.31 4.73
C PRO A 52 29.79 -17.04 3.84
N PRO A 53 30.89 -17.79 3.99
CA PRO A 53 32.08 -17.60 3.16
C PRO A 53 31.75 -17.77 1.67
N GLY A 54 32.25 -16.86 0.83
CA GLY A 54 32.04 -16.90 -0.63
C GLY A 54 30.70 -16.37 -1.13
N TRP A 55 29.88 -15.74 -0.27
CA TRP A 55 28.60 -15.11 -0.65
C TRP A 55 28.74 -14.02 -1.75
N GLU A 56 29.90 -13.39 -1.85
CA GLU A 56 30.21 -12.35 -2.85
C GLU A 56 30.31 -12.95 -4.28
N GLY A 57 30.54 -14.26 -4.40
CA GLY A 57 30.71 -14.94 -5.70
C GLY A 57 31.82 -14.30 -6.54
N ASN A 58 31.58 -14.15 -7.85
CA ASN A 58 32.50 -13.49 -8.79
C ASN A 58 32.23 -11.97 -8.95
N ALA A 59 31.35 -11.37 -8.13
CA ALA A 59 30.91 -9.98 -8.27
C ALA A 59 31.21 -9.17 -7.01
N SER A 60 31.59 -7.89 -7.18
CA SER A 60 31.80 -6.98 -6.05
C SER A 60 30.45 -6.46 -5.53
N PHE A 61 29.88 -7.17 -4.54
CA PHE A 61 28.71 -6.70 -3.83
C PHE A 61 29.11 -5.82 -2.64
N VAL A 62 28.40 -4.71 -2.46
CA VAL A 62 28.51 -3.84 -1.29
C VAL A 62 27.25 -4.03 -0.45
N LEU A 63 27.42 -4.43 0.80
CA LEU A 63 26.32 -4.48 1.75
C LEU A 63 26.02 -3.05 2.21
N SER A 64 24.80 -2.60 2.01
CA SER A 64 24.35 -1.23 2.31
C SER A 64 23.10 -1.24 3.18
N THR A 65 22.92 -0.17 3.96
CA THR A 65 21.76 0.16 4.78
C THR A 65 21.29 1.56 4.42
N TRP A 66 20.03 1.91 4.71
CA TRP A 66 19.47 3.23 4.41
C TRP A 66 19.18 3.99 5.70
N ASP A 67 19.39 5.31 5.67
CA ASP A 67 18.93 6.20 6.74
C ASP A 67 17.47 6.63 6.54
N THR A 68 16.92 7.38 7.51
CA THR A 68 15.54 7.88 7.48
C THR A 68 15.26 8.86 6.35
N GLU A 69 16.29 9.39 5.70
CA GLU A 69 16.18 10.28 4.52
C GLU A 69 16.27 9.49 3.19
N GLY A 70 16.41 8.16 3.27
CA GLY A 70 16.49 7.27 2.11
C GLY A 70 17.87 7.24 1.44
N LYS A 71 18.92 7.71 2.11
CA LYS A 71 20.29 7.68 1.60
C LYS A 71 20.99 6.39 2.01
N ALA A 72 21.64 5.74 1.04
CA ALA A 72 22.36 4.49 1.24
C ALA A 72 23.75 4.71 1.88
N HIS A 73 24.07 3.91 2.88
CA HIS A 73 25.34 3.86 3.60
C HIS A 73 25.90 2.44 3.57
N ALA A 74 27.19 2.29 3.27
CA ALA A 74 27.82 0.97 3.27
C ALA A 74 27.99 0.47 4.71
N LEU A 75 27.64 -0.80 4.97
CA LEU A 75 27.81 -1.46 6.26
C LEU A 75 29.29 -1.75 6.53
N GLN A 76 29.97 -0.77 7.12
CA GLN A 76 31.37 -0.78 7.51
C GLN A 76 31.50 -0.48 9.02
N ASN A 77 32.72 -0.58 9.56
CA ASN A 77 32.99 -0.23 10.95
C ASN A 77 32.69 1.25 11.18
N ASP A 78 31.69 1.55 12.01
CA ASP A 78 31.32 2.89 12.41
C ASP A 78 30.86 2.86 13.86
N SER A 79 31.79 3.20 14.76
CA SER A 79 31.52 3.26 16.20
C SER A 79 30.55 4.37 16.59
N GLY A 80 30.40 5.42 15.76
CA GLY A 80 29.46 6.51 16.01
C GLY A 80 28.00 6.09 15.83
N CYS A 81 27.75 5.18 14.89
CA CYS A 81 26.42 4.64 14.60
C CYS A 81 26.21 3.20 15.10
N GLY A 82 27.09 2.69 15.98
CA GLY A 82 26.94 1.38 16.60
C GLY A 82 27.12 0.19 15.65
N LEU A 83 27.87 0.38 14.55
CA LEU A 83 28.18 -0.64 13.56
C LEU A 83 29.57 -1.24 13.79
N SER A 84 29.64 -2.57 13.82
CA SER A 84 30.91 -3.29 13.82
C SER A 84 30.87 -4.46 12.84
N VAL A 85 31.98 -4.65 12.13
CA VAL A 85 32.18 -5.66 11.10
C VAL A 85 33.45 -6.42 11.45
N SER A 86 33.32 -7.73 11.65
CA SER A 86 34.43 -8.62 11.93
C SER A 86 34.42 -9.83 11.00
N GLY A 87 35.61 -10.30 10.62
CA GLY A 87 35.78 -11.58 9.93
C GLY A 87 35.94 -12.70 10.96
N THR A 88 35.30 -13.83 10.73
CA THR A 88 35.50 -15.04 11.54
C THR A 88 36.65 -15.88 10.97
N PRO A 89 37.27 -16.77 11.78
CA PRO A 89 38.30 -17.70 11.30
C PRO A 89 37.82 -18.63 10.17
N ASP A 90 36.51 -18.88 10.09
CA ASP A 90 35.88 -19.74 9.10
C ASP A 90 35.64 -19.03 7.74
N GLY A 91 36.09 -17.76 7.63
CA GLY A 91 35.93 -16.94 6.41
C GLY A 91 34.55 -16.29 6.26
N SER A 92 33.67 -16.43 7.26
CA SER A 92 32.38 -15.74 7.29
C SER A 92 32.53 -14.27 7.75
N ARG A 93 31.65 -13.40 7.26
CA ARG A 93 31.65 -11.97 7.64
C ARG A 93 30.50 -11.69 8.58
N LYS A 94 30.81 -11.21 9.79
CA LYS A 94 29.84 -10.89 10.82
C LYS A 94 29.67 -9.38 10.93
N VAL A 95 28.44 -8.91 10.77
CA VAL A 95 28.04 -7.50 10.93
C VAL A 95 27.16 -7.40 12.15
N SER A 96 27.57 -6.61 13.14
CA SER A 96 26.80 -6.34 14.36
C SER A 96 26.33 -4.89 14.33
N VAL A 97 25.03 -4.69 14.54
CA VAL A 97 24.38 -3.38 14.56
C VAL A 97 23.70 -3.20 15.91
N SER A 98 24.08 -2.19 16.68
CA SER A 98 23.43 -1.89 17.96
C SER A 98 21.99 -1.45 17.76
N TYR A 99 21.10 -1.84 18.68
CA TYR A 99 19.71 -1.38 18.69
C TYR A 99 19.58 0.14 18.92
N ALA A 100 20.59 0.76 19.55
CA ALA A 100 20.69 2.22 19.69
C ALA A 100 21.44 2.89 18.52
N GLY A 101 21.72 2.14 17.43
CA GLY A 101 22.46 2.63 16.27
C GLY A 101 21.61 3.48 15.31
N CYS A 102 22.27 4.24 14.45
CA CYS A 102 21.62 5.23 13.56
C CYS A 102 20.67 4.62 12.51
N TYR A 103 20.86 3.34 12.18
CA TYR A 103 20.19 2.67 11.05
C TYR A 103 19.15 1.63 11.50
N VAL A 104 18.91 1.55 12.82
CA VAL A 104 17.90 0.66 13.40
C VAL A 104 16.70 1.50 13.82
N PHE A 105 15.51 1.03 13.47
CA PHE A 105 14.25 1.67 13.84
C PHE A 105 13.36 0.68 14.58
N GLU A 106 12.70 1.15 15.62
CA GLU A 106 11.73 0.37 16.38
C GLU A 106 10.34 0.53 15.77
N TRP A 107 9.71 -0.57 15.39
CA TRP A 107 8.33 -0.59 14.92
C TRP A 107 7.67 -1.91 15.32
N ASP A 108 6.49 -1.82 15.94
CA ASP A 108 5.64 -2.98 16.23
C ASP A 108 6.36 -4.01 17.12
N HIS A 109 7.00 -3.53 18.19
CA HIS A 109 7.80 -4.34 19.11
C HIS A 109 8.89 -5.15 18.41
N ASN A 110 9.43 -4.63 17.30
CA ASN A 110 10.58 -5.19 16.61
C ASN A 110 11.62 -4.09 16.33
N TYR A 111 12.89 -4.43 16.52
CA TYR A 111 14.01 -3.71 15.91
C TYR A 111 14.11 -4.11 14.44
N LEU A 112 14.04 -3.11 13.57
CA LEU A 112 14.05 -3.26 12.14
C LEU A 112 15.30 -2.60 11.54
N ILE A 113 15.88 -3.25 10.55
CA ILE A 113 16.93 -2.67 9.71
C ILE A 113 16.73 -3.12 8.26
N LEU A 114 16.84 -2.16 7.35
CA LEU A 114 16.81 -2.44 5.92
C LEU A 114 18.24 -2.71 5.44
N VAL A 115 18.49 -3.90 4.92
CA VAL A 115 19.81 -4.29 4.40
C VAL A 115 19.67 -4.68 2.95
N GLY A 116 20.61 -4.25 2.13
CA GLY A 116 20.59 -4.52 0.71
C GLY A 116 21.98 -4.76 0.15
N LEU A 117 22.01 -5.43 -0.98
CA LEU A 117 23.20 -5.73 -1.75
C LEU A 117 23.22 -4.82 -2.96
N GLU A 118 24.18 -3.91 -3.00
CA GLU A 118 24.44 -3.08 -4.17
C GLU A 118 25.52 -3.74 -5.02
N LYS A 119 25.23 -3.93 -6.31
CA LYS A 119 26.19 -4.39 -7.31
C LYS A 119 26.63 -3.20 -8.16
N SER A 120 27.93 -3.02 -8.35
CA SER A 120 28.43 -2.06 -9.31
C SER A 120 28.19 -2.56 -10.74
N ASP A 121 27.56 -1.74 -11.58
CA ASP A 121 27.43 -2.00 -13.00
C ASP A 121 28.76 -1.73 -13.76
N ALA A 122 28.77 -1.99 -15.06
CA ALA A 122 29.95 -1.77 -15.91
C ALA A 122 30.35 -0.28 -16.03
N ALA A 123 29.47 0.65 -15.64
CA ALA A 123 29.72 2.08 -15.59
C ALA A 123 30.18 2.55 -14.18
N GLY A 124 30.30 1.64 -13.21
CA GLY A 124 30.68 1.93 -11.83
C GLY A 124 29.54 2.48 -10.97
N GLN A 125 28.30 2.48 -11.48
CA GLN A 125 27.12 2.92 -10.77
C GLN A 125 26.58 1.77 -9.91
N LYS A 126 26.27 2.06 -8.65
CA LYS A 126 25.74 1.08 -7.71
C LYS A 126 24.27 0.82 -8.01
N VAL A 127 23.93 -0.40 -8.38
CA VAL A 127 22.57 -0.86 -8.65
C VAL A 127 22.15 -1.81 -7.54
N LEU A 128 21.00 -1.54 -6.90
CA LEU A 128 20.43 -2.42 -5.88
C LEU A 128 20.08 -3.78 -6.51
N HIS A 129 20.71 -4.83 -6.03
CA HIS A 129 20.54 -6.20 -6.52
C HIS A 129 19.47 -6.96 -5.73
N GLU A 130 19.50 -6.82 -4.41
CA GLU A 130 18.58 -7.50 -3.48
C GLU A 130 18.43 -6.62 -2.24
N GLU A 131 17.21 -6.46 -1.73
CA GLU A 131 16.93 -5.78 -0.46
C GLU A 131 16.08 -6.68 0.44
N THR A 132 16.32 -6.60 1.75
CA THR A 132 15.55 -7.31 2.75
C THR A 132 15.39 -6.48 4.02
N LEU A 133 14.27 -6.68 4.70
CA LEU A 133 14.01 -6.09 6.00
C LEU A 133 14.27 -7.15 7.07
N LEU A 134 15.32 -6.94 7.86
CA LEU A 134 15.65 -7.81 8.98
C LEU A 134 14.86 -7.36 10.21
N ARG A 135 14.34 -8.33 10.97
CA ARG A 135 13.48 -8.09 12.13
C ARG A 135 14.00 -8.86 13.33
N CYS A 136 14.20 -8.15 14.44
CA CYS A 136 14.42 -8.76 15.74
C CYS A 136 13.29 -8.34 16.67
N PRO A 137 12.62 -9.27 17.36
CA PRO A 137 11.66 -8.87 18.39
C PRO A 137 12.38 -8.05 19.45
N VAL A 138 11.75 -6.96 19.87
CA VAL A 138 12.12 -6.28 21.10
C VAL A 138 11.80 -7.29 22.18
N ASP A 139 12.82 -7.95 22.73
CA ASP A 139 12.66 -8.73 23.94
C ASP A 139 12.10 -7.76 24.97
N LEU A 140 10.82 -7.87 25.29
CA LEU A 140 10.25 -7.26 26.48
C LEU A 140 10.80 -8.10 27.63
N PRO A 141 11.79 -7.64 28.41
CA PRO A 141 11.95 -8.19 29.74
C PRO A 141 10.62 -7.92 30.44
N ALA A 142 9.85 -8.97 30.72
CA ALA A 142 8.61 -8.91 31.51
C ALA A 142 8.88 -8.52 33.00
N LEU A 143 9.98 -7.83 33.25
CA LEU A 143 10.55 -7.40 34.52
C LEU A 143 10.81 -5.89 34.55
N ASP A 144 10.73 -5.17 33.42
CA ASP A 144 10.87 -3.71 33.42
C ASP A 144 9.55 -3.04 33.81
N ALA A 145 9.66 -1.97 34.59
CA ALA A 145 8.52 -1.18 35.04
C ALA A 145 7.67 -0.73 33.83
N PRO A 146 6.34 -0.87 33.87
CA PRO A 146 5.50 -0.45 32.77
C PRO A 146 5.66 1.07 32.55
N SER A 147 5.57 1.51 31.29
CA SER A 147 5.62 2.94 30.99
C SER A 147 4.48 3.69 31.68
N SER A 148 4.66 4.98 31.91
CA SER A 148 3.66 5.83 32.59
C SER A 148 2.28 5.77 31.92
N SER A 149 2.21 5.61 30.59
CA SER A 149 0.95 5.43 29.86
C SER A 149 0.26 4.10 30.19
N VAL A 150 1.01 3.01 30.36
CA VAL A 150 0.47 1.69 30.75
C VAL A 150 -0.06 1.71 32.19
N CYS A 151 0.60 2.43 33.10
CA CYS A 151 0.15 2.54 34.49
C CYS A 151 -1.06 3.47 34.67
N SER A 152 -1.07 4.62 34.00
CA SER A 152 -2.16 5.61 34.10
C SER A 152 -3.44 5.17 33.41
N ALA A 153 -3.38 4.22 32.47
CA ALA A 153 -4.54 3.68 31.77
C ALA A 153 -5.47 2.83 32.66
N VAL A 154 -5.01 2.36 33.83
CA VAL A 154 -5.81 1.53 34.75
C VAL A 154 -6.56 2.40 35.76
N PRO A 155 -7.90 2.48 35.72
CA PRO A 155 -8.69 3.22 36.69
C PRO A 155 -8.52 2.65 38.10
N SER A 156 -8.51 3.51 39.13
CA SER A 156 -8.29 3.09 40.53
C SER A 156 -9.25 1.99 41.02
N GLN A 157 -10.50 1.98 40.53
CA GLN A 157 -11.48 0.94 40.88
C GLN A 157 -11.15 -0.46 40.32
N ASP A 158 -10.43 -0.52 39.20
CA ASP A 158 -10.14 -1.76 38.47
C ASP A 158 -8.73 -2.29 38.78
N ARG A 159 -7.95 -1.57 39.60
CA ARG A 159 -6.62 -1.98 40.03
C ARG A 159 -6.67 -3.26 40.87
N LEU A 160 -5.93 -4.26 40.43
CA LEU A 160 -5.67 -5.50 41.18
C LEU A 160 -4.25 -5.46 41.77
N PRO A 161 -4.06 -5.96 43.01
CA PRO A 161 -2.76 -5.96 43.65
C PRO A 161 -1.81 -6.91 42.91
N CYS A 162 -0.62 -6.41 42.56
CA CYS A 162 0.41 -7.23 41.92
C CYS A 162 1.27 -7.99 42.94
N ALA A 163 1.43 -7.44 44.14
CA ALA A 163 2.22 -8.05 45.20
C ALA A 163 1.56 -7.86 46.57
N SER A 164 1.97 -8.71 47.52
CA SER A 164 1.53 -8.60 48.91
C SER A 164 2.26 -7.47 49.63
N LEU A 165 1.57 -6.79 50.55
CA LEU A 165 2.16 -5.75 51.39
C LEU A 165 2.89 -6.36 52.60
N PRO A 166 3.97 -5.72 53.09
CA PRO A 166 4.59 -4.47 52.62
C PRO A 166 5.52 -4.70 51.41
N ILE A 167 5.53 -3.76 50.46
CA ILE A 167 6.43 -3.78 49.30
C ILE A 167 7.02 -2.38 49.04
N SER A 168 8.29 -2.31 48.64
CA SER A 168 8.94 -1.06 48.24
C SER A 168 8.58 -0.72 46.78
N GLN A 169 8.78 0.54 46.38
CA GLN A 169 8.58 0.95 44.99
C GLN A 169 9.48 0.14 44.03
N GLY A 170 10.77 0.01 44.35
CA GLY A 170 11.72 -0.72 43.49
C GLY A 170 11.40 -2.20 43.36
N ASP A 171 10.92 -2.86 44.43
CA ASP A 171 10.52 -4.27 44.37
C ASP A 171 9.24 -4.49 43.55
N CYS A 172 8.34 -3.50 43.52
CA CYS A 172 7.13 -3.55 42.68
C CYS A 172 7.49 -3.37 41.21
N GLU A 173 8.33 -2.38 40.91
CA GLU A 173 8.80 -2.06 39.56
C GLU A 173 9.64 -3.21 38.98
N ALA A 174 10.49 -3.85 39.79
CA ALA A 174 11.26 -5.04 39.39
C ALA A 174 10.39 -6.28 39.12
N ARG A 175 9.12 -6.24 39.51
CA ARG A 175 8.09 -7.22 39.13
C ARG A 175 7.28 -6.70 37.94
N GLY A 176 7.75 -5.76 37.14
CA GLY A 176 7.00 -5.26 35.99
C GLY A 176 5.60 -4.71 36.34
N CYS A 177 5.45 -4.19 37.56
CA CYS A 177 4.19 -3.66 38.07
C CYS A 177 4.25 -2.16 38.31
N CYS A 178 3.07 -1.53 38.34
CA CYS A 178 2.92 -0.11 38.56
C CYS A 178 2.87 0.21 40.04
N TYR A 179 3.53 1.30 40.43
CA TYR A 179 3.53 1.79 41.81
C TYR A 179 2.86 3.16 41.94
N ASP A 180 1.91 3.30 42.87
CA ASP A 180 1.27 4.57 43.23
C ASP A 180 1.42 4.84 44.73
N PRO A 181 2.30 5.78 45.14
CA PRO A 181 2.53 6.08 46.55
C PRO A 181 1.31 6.74 47.24
N LYS A 182 0.33 7.24 46.47
CA LYS A 182 -0.87 7.87 47.02
C LYS A 182 -1.92 6.83 47.43
N ASP A 183 -1.89 5.66 46.81
CA ASP A 183 -2.80 4.56 47.13
C ASP A 183 -2.27 3.75 48.32
N ARG A 184 -2.85 3.96 49.50
CA ARG A 184 -2.44 3.25 50.72
C ARG A 184 -2.95 1.81 50.80
N VAL A 185 -3.88 1.42 49.93
CA VAL A 185 -4.51 0.08 49.96
C VAL A 185 -3.87 -0.83 48.92
N LYS A 186 -3.61 -0.31 47.72
CA LYS A 186 -2.99 -1.05 46.61
C LYS A 186 -1.89 -0.20 45.94
N PRO A 187 -0.80 0.12 46.66
CA PRO A 187 0.28 0.90 46.09
C PRO A 187 0.96 0.17 44.93
N CYS A 188 1.01 -1.16 44.91
CA CYS A 188 1.57 -1.95 43.81
C CYS A 188 0.46 -2.71 43.05
N TYR A 189 0.28 -2.41 41.76
CA TYR A 189 -0.83 -2.92 40.94
C TYR A 189 -0.39 -3.31 39.52
N PHE A 190 -1.18 -4.16 38.86
CA PHE A 190 -0.94 -4.54 37.46
C PHE A 190 -1.20 -3.37 36.50
N GLY A 191 -0.31 -3.17 35.52
CA GLY A 191 -0.48 -2.17 34.47
C GLY A 191 -1.42 -2.64 33.36
N ASN A 192 -1.81 -1.75 32.44
CA ASN A 192 -2.69 -2.05 31.31
C ASN A 192 -2.01 -2.88 30.20
N THR A 193 -1.44 -4.04 30.55
CA THR A 193 -0.70 -4.95 29.67
C THR A 193 -0.74 -6.37 30.24
N VAL A 194 0.07 -7.29 29.69
CA VAL A 194 0.32 -8.61 30.28
C VAL A 194 1.49 -8.50 31.26
N THR A 195 1.26 -8.98 32.47
CA THR A 195 2.28 -9.07 33.52
C THR A 195 2.41 -10.52 33.94
N ALA A 196 3.61 -11.09 33.87
CA ALA A 196 3.85 -12.50 34.18
C ALA A 196 5.06 -12.68 35.11
N HIS A 197 4.90 -13.50 36.15
CA HIS A 197 5.94 -13.84 37.10
C HIS A 197 6.00 -15.34 37.35
N CYS A 198 7.19 -15.81 37.64
CA CYS A 198 7.44 -17.17 38.07
C CYS A 198 7.96 -17.09 39.51
N THR A 199 7.19 -17.59 40.47
CA THR A 199 7.59 -17.51 41.87
C THR A 199 8.75 -18.48 42.15
N PRO A 200 9.62 -18.18 43.13
CA PRO A 200 10.63 -19.13 43.59
C PRO A 200 10.03 -20.45 44.10
N ASP A 201 8.77 -20.41 44.56
CA ASP A 201 8.00 -21.56 45.02
C ASP A 201 7.46 -22.43 43.86
N GLY A 202 7.81 -22.11 42.62
CA GLY A 202 7.46 -22.91 41.44
C GLY A 202 6.03 -22.72 40.97
N GLN A 203 5.53 -21.47 40.94
CA GLN A 203 4.21 -21.13 40.39
C GLN A 203 4.29 -20.08 39.29
N PHE A 204 3.42 -20.20 38.29
CA PHE A 204 3.08 -19.09 37.39
C PHE A 204 2.13 -18.13 38.08
N SER A 205 2.32 -16.83 37.85
CA SER A 205 1.38 -15.76 38.15
C SER A 205 1.26 -14.89 36.91
N ILE A 206 0.14 -14.96 36.20
CA ILE A 206 -0.06 -14.31 34.90
C ILE A 206 -1.31 -13.43 35.00
N ALA A 207 -1.13 -12.12 34.90
CA ALA A 207 -2.21 -11.14 34.79
C ALA A 207 -2.32 -10.66 33.34
N VAL A 208 -3.53 -10.72 32.79
CA VAL A 208 -3.83 -10.30 31.42
C VAL A 208 -4.83 -9.15 31.47
N SER A 209 -4.44 -7.98 30.95
CA SER A 209 -5.38 -6.88 30.71
C SER A 209 -6.29 -7.16 29.52
N ARG A 210 -7.54 -6.71 29.62
CA ARG A 210 -8.52 -6.66 28.53
C ARG A 210 -7.99 -5.90 27.31
N ASP A 211 -7.23 -4.84 27.53
CA ASP A 211 -6.79 -3.93 26.46
C ASP A 211 -5.44 -4.32 25.84
N VAL A 212 -4.94 -5.53 26.13
CA VAL A 212 -3.73 -6.08 25.49
C VAL A 212 -3.90 -6.29 23.97
N ALA A 213 -5.15 -6.40 23.49
CA ALA A 213 -5.46 -6.54 22.07
C ALA A 213 -6.53 -5.54 21.64
N LEU A 214 -6.61 -5.32 20.33
CA LEU A 214 -7.67 -4.55 19.68
C LEU A 214 -8.40 -5.45 18.66
N PRO A 215 -9.73 -5.66 18.76
CA PRO A 215 -10.62 -5.18 19.82
C PRO A 215 -10.27 -5.74 21.21
N PRO A 216 -10.84 -5.20 22.31
CA PRO A 216 -10.50 -5.67 23.66
C PRO A 216 -10.84 -7.15 23.87
N VAL A 217 -9.99 -7.88 24.60
CA VAL A 217 -10.14 -9.31 24.84
C VAL A 217 -11.33 -9.58 25.77
N ALA A 218 -12.16 -10.55 25.41
CA ALA A 218 -13.20 -11.10 26.27
C ALA A 218 -12.55 -11.90 27.42
N LEU A 219 -12.41 -11.27 28.59
CA LEU A 219 -11.68 -11.84 29.74
C LEU A 219 -12.25 -13.16 30.26
N ASP A 220 -13.56 -13.36 30.11
CA ASP A 220 -14.29 -14.59 30.44
C ASP A 220 -13.97 -15.75 29.49
N SER A 221 -13.43 -15.44 28.32
CA SER A 221 -13.10 -16.41 27.27
C SER A 221 -11.63 -16.88 27.32
N VAL A 222 -10.80 -16.22 28.13
CA VAL A 222 -9.36 -16.52 28.30
C VAL A 222 -9.18 -17.78 29.13
N GLN A 223 -8.51 -18.78 28.56
CA GLN A 223 -8.26 -20.09 29.16
C GLN A 223 -6.87 -20.64 28.80
N LEU A 224 -6.40 -21.62 29.56
CA LEU A 224 -5.14 -22.31 29.31
C LEU A 224 -5.30 -23.30 28.15
N ALA A 225 -4.45 -23.20 27.12
CA ALA A 225 -4.62 -23.94 25.86
C ALA A 225 -4.65 -25.47 26.06
N SER A 226 -3.78 -25.98 26.93
CA SER A 226 -3.55 -27.41 27.15
C SER A 226 -4.02 -27.90 28.53
N GLY A 227 -4.66 -27.04 29.34
CA GLY A 227 -4.91 -27.29 30.77
C GLY A 227 -6.39 -27.19 31.17
N HIS A 228 -7.21 -28.19 30.86
CA HIS A 228 -8.64 -28.23 31.21
C HIS A 228 -8.94 -28.98 32.53
N SER A 229 -7.92 -29.23 33.36
CA SER A 229 -8.09 -29.96 34.62
C SER A 229 -8.72 -29.11 35.72
N THR A 230 -9.38 -29.77 36.67
CA THR A 230 -9.90 -29.14 37.90
C THR A 230 -8.78 -28.42 38.64
N GLY A 231 -8.83 -27.09 38.70
CA GLY A 231 -7.81 -26.23 39.35
C GLY A 231 -7.09 -25.26 38.40
N CYS A 232 -7.29 -25.36 37.09
CA CYS A 232 -6.71 -24.46 36.08
C CYS A 232 -7.68 -23.33 35.70
N VAL A 233 -8.19 -22.64 36.71
CA VAL A 233 -9.18 -21.56 36.59
C VAL A 233 -8.57 -20.24 37.07
N PRO A 234 -9.07 -19.08 36.61
CA PRO A 234 -8.54 -17.80 37.07
C PRO A 234 -8.81 -17.62 38.58
N VAL A 235 -7.80 -17.10 39.30
CA VAL A 235 -7.88 -16.82 40.73
C VAL A 235 -8.57 -15.48 41.00
N LEU A 236 -8.44 -14.52 40.09
CA LEU A 236 -9.08 -13.21 40.14
C LEU A 236 -9.58 -12.82 38.75
N THR A 237 -10.75 -12.20 38.70
CA THR A 237 -11.30 -11.63 37.47
C THR A 237 -12.12 -10.39 37.83
N ASN A 238 -11.91 -9.31 37.08
CA ASN A 238 -12.73 -8.10 37.15
C ASN A 238 -12.99 -7.57 35.73
N ASN A 239 -13.40 -6.30 35.61
CA ASN A 239 -13.69 -5.69 34.32
C ASN A 239 -12.45 -5.38 33.47
N ALA A 240 -11.25 -5.38 34.05
CA ALA A 240 -10.02 -5.01 33.35
C ALA A 240 -9.01 -6.16 33.25
N PHE A 241 -9.03 -7.10 34.18
CA PHE A 241 -8.01 -8.13 34.31
C PHE A 241 -8.58 -9.52 34.57
N VAL A 242 -7.89 -10.52 34.04
CA VAL A 242 -7.97 -11.91 34.48
C VAL A 242 -6.59 -12.35 34.98
N VAL A 243 -6.55 -13.01 36.15
CA VAL A 243 -5.30 -13.46 36.77
C VAL A 243 -5.34 -14.97 36.94
N TYR A 244 -4.30 -15.63 36.42
CA TYR A 244 -4.06 -17.06 36.59
C TYR A 244 -2.88 -17.28 37.53
N GLN A 245 -3.06 -18.16 38.51
CA GLN A 245 -1.99 -18.60 39.39
C GLN A 245 -2.04 -20.11 39.55
N PHE A 246 -0.99 -20.81 39.12
CA PHE A 246 -0.94 -22.27 39.13
C PHE A 246 0.51 -22.80 39.17
N PRO A 247 0.74 -24.03 39.67
CA PRO A 247 2.08 -24.62 39.72
C PRO A 247 2.71 -24.83 38.34
N LEU A 248 4.05 -24.69 38.23
CA LEU A 248 4.80 -24.87 36.98
C LEU A 248 4.66 -26.27 36.36
N TYR A 249 4.26 -27.28 37.14
CA TYR A 249 4.09 -28.66 36.66
C TYR A 249 2.64 -28.98 36.25
N ALA A 250 1.72 -28.03 36.40
CA ALA A 250 0.29 -28.25 36.22
C ALA A 250 -0.22 -27.57 34.93
N CYS A 251 -1.52 -27.70 34.67
CA CYS A 251 -2.24 -26.93 33.66
C CYS A 251 -1.69 -27.02 32.23
N GLY A 252 -1.16 -28.19 31.86
CA GLY A 252 -0.61 -28.43 30.53
C GLY A 252 0.70 -27.70 30.26
N THR A 253 1.43 -27.31 31.31
CA THR A 253 2.77 -26.71 31.18
C THR A 253 3.73 -27.73 30.58
N THR A 254 4.48 -27.29 29.57
CA THR A 254 5.56 -28.07 28.97
C THR A 254 6.88 -27.78 29.67
N PHE A 255 7.71 -28.82 29.81
CA PHE A 255 9.01 -28.72 30.45
C PHE A 255 10.10 -29.12 29.45
N GLN A 256 11.13 -28.29 29.35
CA GLN A 256 12.29 -28.53 28.51
C GLN A 256 13.56 -28.22 29.29
N MET A 257 14.63 -28.95 28.98
CA MET A 257 15.96 -28.74 29.56
C MET A 257 16.92 -28.34 28.45
N THR A 258 17.59 -27.20 28.59
CA THR A 258 18.55 -26.70 27.60
C THR A 258 19.82 -26.29 28.31
N GLY A 259 20.88 -27.11 28.19
CA GLY A 259 22.14 -26.91 28.91
C GLY A 259 21.94 -26.90 30.43
N ASP A 260 22.28 -25.78 31.08
CA ASP A 260 22.12 -25.56 32.53
C ASP A 260 20.77 -24.89 32.92
N GLN A 261 19.82 -24.80 31.98
CA GLN A 261 18.53 -24.14 32.21
C GLN A 261 17.34 -25.11 32.17
N ALA A 262 16.47 -24.99 33.17
CA ALA A 262 15.16 -25.62 33.22
C ALA A 262 14.11 -24.62 32.71
N ILE A 263 13.40 -24.97 31.64
CA ILE A 263 12.45 -24.10 30.95
C ILE A 263 11.05 -24.67 31.12
N TYR A 264 10.15 -23.88 31.70
CA TYR A 264 8.74 -24.18 31.86
C TYR A 264 7.95 -23.23 30.98
N GLU A 265 7.00 -23.76 30.24
CA GLU A 265 6.25 -22.98 29.26
C GLU A 265 4.77 -23.34 29.24
N ASN A 266 3.94 -22.31 29.27
CA ASN A 266 2.50 -22.44 29.19
C ASN A 266 1.90 -21.44 28.20
N GLU A 267 0.66 -21.67 27.78
CA GLU A 267 -0.02 -20.89 26.77
C GLU A 267 -1.47 -20.60 27.19
N LEU A 268 -1.85 -19.33 27.12
CA LEU A 268 -3.22 -18.85 27.32
C LEU A 268 -3.80 -18.43 25.96
N VAL A 269 -5.06 -18.78 25.73
CA VAL A 269 -5.80 -18.45 24.51
C VAL A 269 -7.17 -17.90 24.87
N ALA A 270 -7.66 -16.94 24.09
CA ALA A 270 -9.05 -16.53 24.16
C ALA A 270 -9.88 -17.40 23.20
N SER A 271 -11.00 -17.94 23.69
CA SER A 271 -11.98 -18.58 22.83
C SER A 271 -12.70 -17.55 21.96
N ARG A 272 -13.10 -17.97 20.76
CA ARG A 272 -13.75 -17.11 19.75
C ARG A 272 -15.16 -17.63 19.47
N ASP A 273 -16.14 -16.75 19.59
CA ASP A 273 -17.50 -16.98 19.15
C ASP A 273 -17.59 -16.73 17.65
N VAL A 274 -17.78 -17.81 16.91
CA VAL A 274 -17.90 -17.80 15.45
C VAL A 274 -19.36 -17.99 15.09
N LYS A 275 -20.02 -16.91 14.65
CA LYS A 275 -21.39 -16.97 14.15
C LYS A 275 -21.38 -17.41 12.68
N THR A 276 -21.97 -18.57 12.42
CA THR A 276 -22.05 -19.13 11.06
C THR A 276 -23.42 -18.84 10.45
N GLY A 277 -23.42 -18.12 9.33
CA GLY A 277 -24.59 -17.89 8.48
C GLY A 277 -24.56 -18.74 7.21
N SER A 278 -25.58 -18.62 6.36
CA SER A 278 -25.71 -19.40 5.12
C SER A 278 -24.63 -19.10 4.07
N LEU A 279 -23.95 -17.95 4.17
CA LEU A 279 -22.96 -17.47 3.21
C LEU A 279 -21.54 -17.35 3.80
N GLY A 280 -21.34 -17.78 5.06
CA GLY A 280 -20.03 -17.73 5.70
C GLY A 280 -20.11 -17.58 7.21
N SER A 281 -18.93 -17.62 7.84
CA SER A 281 -18.77 -17.49 9.28
C SER A 281 -18.06 -16.19 9.64
N VAL A 282 -18.57 -15.49 10.64
CA VAL A 282 -18.01 -14.23 11.13
C VAL A 282 -17.68 -14.35 12.62
N THR A 283 -16.60 -13.72 13.05
CA THR A 283 -16.28 -13.52 14.46
C THR A 283 -15.91 -12.06 14.67
N ARG A 284 -16.28 -11.51 15.83
CA ARG A 284 -15.91 -10.16 16.25
C ARG A 284 -14.86 -10.16 17.35
N ASP A 285 -14.41 -11.35 17.73
CA ASP A 285 -13.51 -11.55 18.85
C ASP A 285 -12.06 -11.47 18.40
N SER A 286 -11.22 -10.99 19.30
CA SER A 286 -9.79 -10.78 19.05
C SER A 286 -9.03 -12.08 18.96
N ILE A 287 -7.98 -12.09 18.14
CA ILE A 287 -7.03 -13.19 18.09
C ILE A 287 -6.06 -12.98 19.26
N PHE A 288 -6.33 -13.62 20.40
CA PHE A 288 -5.45 -13.58 21.56
C PHE A 288 -4.84 -14.96 21.82
N ARG A 289 -3.51 -14.98 21.86
CA ARG A 289 -2.67 -16.13 22.21
C ARG A 289 -1.43 -15.59 22.89
N LEU A 290 -1.20 -16.06 24.11
CA LEU A 290 -0.16 -15.61 25.00
C LEU A 290 0.66 -16.82 25.43
N ARG A 291 1.96 -16.85 25.09
CA ARG A 291 2.89 -17.89 25.53
C ARG A 291 3.81 -17.29 26.60
N VAL A 292 3.85 -17.94 27.77
CA VAL A 292 4.66 -17.52 28.91
C VAL A 292 5.71 -18.58 29.19
N ARG A 293 6.97 -18.16 29.25
CA ARG A 293 8.11 -19.04 29.49
C ARG A 293 8.92 -18.58 30.70
N CYS A 294 9.10 -19.46 31.67
CA CYS A 294 9.97 -19.29 32.84
C CYS A 294 11.24 -20.11 32.65
N SER A 295 12.41 -19.50 32.79
CA SER A 295 13.69 -20.21 32.82
C SER A 295 14.29 -20.21 34.23
N TYR A 296 14.87 -21.31 34.69
CA TYR A 296 15.50 -21.46 36.01
C TYR A 296 16.92 -22.04 35.88
N SER A 297 17.83 -21.60 36.75
CA SER A 297 19.20 -22.15 36.81
C SER A 297 19.24 -23.41 37.66
N ILE A 298 19.86 -24.47 37.13
CA ILE A 298 20.02 -25.74 37.85
C ILE A 298 21.12 -25.64 38.91
N ARG A 299 22.10 -24.74 38.75
CA ARG A 299 23.29 -24.65 39.60
C ARG A 299 23.18 -23.69 40.79
N GLY A 300 21.95 -23.41 41.27
CA GLY A 300 21.77 -22.93 42.65
C GLY A 300 21.22 -21.52 42.86
N SER A 301 20.47 -20.93 41.94
CA SER A 301 19.51 -19.88 42.31
C SER A 301 18.10 -20.34 41.98
N SER A 302 17.23 -20.39 42.99
CA SER A 302 15.79 -20.65 42.88
C SER A 302 15.02 -19.47 42.27
N ILE A 303 15.72 -18.55 41.62
CA ILE A 303 15.18 -17.32 41.03
C ILE A 303 15.05 -17.58 39.53
N PRO A 304 13.89 -17.25 38.91
CA PRO A 304 13.77 -17.35 37.47
C PRO A 304 14.82 -16.47 36.78
N LEU A 305 15.57 -17.05 35.86
CA LEU A 305 16.60 -16.39 35.04
C LEU A 305 15.97 -15.39 34.06
N SER A 306 14.79 -15.72 33.51
CA SER A 306 14.02 -14.84 32.63
C SER A 306 12.57 -15.29 32.51
N VAL A 307 11.68 -14.31 32.29
CA VAL A 307 10.29 -14.53 31.91
C VAL A 307 10.08 -13.96 30.51
N GLN A 308 9.68 -14.78 29.55
CA GLN A 308 9.38 -14.36 28.18
C GLN A 308 7.88 -14.47 27.92
N VAL A 309 7.32 -13.40 27.37
CA VAL A 309 5.90 -13.29 27.03
C VAL A 309 5.80 -13.05 25.52
N PHE A 310 5.20 -14.00 24.80
CA PHE A 310 4.90 -13.85 23.38
C PHE A 310 3.41 -13.69 23.19
N THR A 311 2.99 -12.52 22.69
CA THR A 311 1.64 -12.30 22.20
C THR A 311 1.65 -12.41 20.68
N LEU A 312 0.56 -12.93 20.07
CA LEU A 312 0.41 -12.77 18.63
C LEU A 312 0.31 -11.27 18.32
N PRO A 313 1.03 -10.76 17.30
CA PRO A 313 0.89 -9.38 16.91
C PRO A 313 -0.58 -9.12 16.54
N PRO A 314 -1.15 -7.97 16.93
CA PRO A 314 -2.47 -7.58 16.47
C PRO A 314 -2.48 -7.63 14.94
N LEU A 315 -3.62 -8.01 14.34
CA LEU A 315 -3.74 -7.94 12.89
C LEU A 315 -3.40 -6.52 12.44
N PRO A 316 -2.56 -6.34 11.41
CA PRO A 316 -2.15 -5.02 10.98
C PRO A 316 -3.39 -4.18 10.68
N ALA A 317 -3.42 -2.97 11.21
CA ALA A 317 -4.46 -2.01 10.86
C ALA A 317 -4.44 -1.82 9.34
N VAL A 318 -5.59 -2.04 8.69
CA VAL A 318 -5.72 -2.05 7.22
C VAL A 318 -5.56 -0.65 6.60
N SER A 319 -5.42 0.40 7.40
CA SER A 319 -5.26 1.77 6.91
C SER A 319 -3.89 2.33 7.31
N GLN A 320 -2.93 2.26 6.38
CA GLN A 320 -1.73 3.11 6.43
C GLN A 320 -1.95 4.34 5.54
N SER A 321 -1.67 5.53 6.07
CA SER A 321 -1.63 6.77 5.27
C SER A 321 -0.49 6.70 4.27
N GLY A 322 -0.83 6.45 3.01
CA GLY A 322 0.11 6.52 1.88
C GLY A 322 -0.18 7.72 0.98
N PRO A 323 0.78 8.14 0.14
CA PRO A 323 0.57 9.22 -0.81
C PRO A 323 -0.55 8.87 -1.80
N LEU A 324 -1.50 9.79 -1.95
CA LEU A 324 -2.63 9.65 -2.88
C LEU A 324 -2.11 9.81 -4.31
N SER A 325 -2.16 8.74 -5.10
CA SER A 325 -1.81 8.79 -6.52
C SER A 325 -3.04 9.21 -7.34
N LEU A 326 -2.91 10.30 -8.10
CA LEU A 326 -3.98 10.89 -8.90
C LEU A 326 -3.56 10.98 -10.37
N GLU A 327 -4.54 10.95 -11.27
CA GLU A 327 -4.31 11.17 -12.69
C GLU A 327 -5.37 12.12 -13.28
N LEU A 328 -4.93 13.19 -13.94
CA LEU A 328 -5.77 14.09 -14.72
C LEU A 328 -5.67 13.72 -16.21
N ARG A 329 -6.81 13.37 -16.82
CA ARG A 329 -6.92 13.00 -18.24
C ARG A 329 -7.93 13.89 -18.94
N VAL A 330 -7.72 14.07 -20.25
CA VAL A 330 -8.65 14.78 -21.13
C VAL A 330 -9.36 13.76 -22.01
N ALA A 331 -10.68 13.76 -21.99
CA ALA A 331 -11.53 12.93 -22.83
C ALA A 331 -11.73 13.58 -24.21
N SER A 332 -11.79 12.75 -25.25
CA SER A 332 -12.06 13.18 -26.63
C SER A 332 -13.55 13.44 -26.89
N ASP A 333 -14.43 12.87 -26.06
CA ASP A 333 -15.87 12.99 -26.16
C ASP A 333 -16.52 13.43 -24.82
N GLY A 334 -17.73 13.98 -24.90
CA GLY A 334 -18.50 14.41 -23.72
C GLY A 334 -19.12 13.26 -22.92
N SER A 335 -19.01 12.02 -23.40
CA SER A 335 -19.44 10.82 -22.68
C SER A 335 -18.35 10.21 -21.80
N TYR A 336 -17.12 10.75 -21.85
CA TYR A 336 -15.95 10.24 -21.13
C TYR A 336 -15.69 8.75 -21.41
N THR A 337 -15.81 8.35 -22.67
CA THR A 337 -15.56 6.96 -23.10
C THR A 337 -14.20 6.76 -23.75
N SER A 338 -13.67 7.81 -24.38
CA SER A 338 -12.37 7.83 -25.04
C SER A 338 -11.52 8.97 -24.52
N TYR A 339 -10.20 8.76 -24.43
CA TYR A 339 -9.24 9.69 -23.81
C TYR A 339 -8.02 9.87 -24.69
N TYR A 340 -7.48 11.10 -24.70
CA TYR A 340 -6.23 11.41 -25.37
C TYR A 340 -5.04 10.77 -24.66
N THR A 341 -4.12 10.23 -25.44
CA THR A 341 -2.88 9.59 -25.02
C THR A 341 -1.69 10.53 -25.23
N ASP A 342 -0.51 10.14 -24.74
CA ASP A 342 0.69 10.99 -24.81
C ASP A 342 1.09 11.35 -26.25
N SER A 343 0.77 10.50 -27.24
CA SER A 343 1.01 10.76 -28.67
C SER A 343 0.01 11.73 -29.31
N ASP A 344 -1.13 11.99 -28.67
CA ASP A 344 -2.18 12.85 -29.22
C ASP A 344 -2.02 14.32 -28.81
N TYR A 345 -1.10 14.61 -27.89
CA TYR A 345 -0.80 15.97 -27.47
C TYR A 345 0.18 16.65 -28.44
N PRO A 346 0.03 17.97 -28.69
CA PRO A 346 -0.95 18.88 -28.08
C PRO A 346 -2.35 18.77 -28.70
N VAL A 347 -3.39 18.78 -27.85
CA VAL A 347 -4.78 18.73 -28.32
C VAL A 347 -5.18 20.12 -28.80
N VAL A 348 -5.64 20.24 -30.04
CA VAL A 348 -6.06 21.52 -30.63
C VAL A 348 -7.57 21.71 -30.46
N LYS A 349 -7.98 22.86 -29.94
CA LYS A 349 -9.39 23.26 -29.73
C LYS A 349 -9.59 24.70 -30.15
N THR A 350 -10.77 25.05 -30.67
CA THR A 350 -11.12 26.44 -30.96
C THR A 350 -11.70 27.12 -29.72
N LEU A 351 -11.68 28.45 -29.66
CA LEU A 351 -12.25 29.21 -28.53
C LEU A 351 -13.73 28.87 -28.31
N ARG A 352 -14.12 28.69 -27.05
CA ARG A 352 -15.44 28.21 -26.58
C ARG A 352 -15.73 26.73 -26.86
N ASP A 353 -14.84 25.97 -27.47
CA ASP A 353 -15.01 24.53 -27.53
C ASP A 353 -14.96 23.92 -26.12
N PRO A 354 -15.69 22.82 -25.87
CA PRO A 354 -15.61 22.12 -24.61
C PRO A 354 -14.32 21.27 -24.52
N VAL A 355 -13.71 21.28 -23.34
CA VAL A 355 -12.65 20.36 -22.91
C VAL A 355 -13.20 19.51 -21.77
N TYR A 356 -13.25 18.21 -21.99
CA TYR A 356 -13.78 17.23 -21.05
C TYR A 356 -12.64 16.70 -20.19
N ALA A 357 -12.57 17.09 -18.92
CA ALA A 357 -11.50 16.70 -18.02
C ALA A 357 -12.00 15.71 -16.96
N GLU A 358 -11.17 14.73 -16.63
CA GLU A 358 -11.41 13.73 -15.60
C GLU A 358 -10.20 13.62 -14.67
N VAL A 359 -10.44 13.69 -13.37
CA VAL A 359 -9.47 13.29 -12.34
C VAL A 359 -9.89 11.96 -11.77
N LYS A 360 -8.95 11.04 -11.60
CA LYS A 360 -9.20 9.75 -10.94
C LYS A 360 -8.13 9.37 -9.93
N ILE A 361 -8.53 8.58 -8.95
CA ILE A 361 -7.63 7.91 -8.01
C ILE A 361 -6.97 6.72 -8.71
N LEU A 362 -5.67 6.53 -8.48
CA LEU A 362 -4.89 5.39 -8.95
C LEU A 362 -4.59 4.42 -7.81
N GLN A 363 -4.48 3.13 -8.14
CA GLN A 363 -3.96 2.09 -7.23
C GLN A 363 -4.75 1.96 -5.92
N ARG A 364 -6.06 2.23 -5.94
CA ARG A 364 -6.98 2.05 -4.80
C ARG A 364 -8.26 1.34 -5.24
N THR A 365 -8.81 0.51 -4.36
CA THR A 365 -9.99 -0.34 -4.63
C THR A 365 -11.02 -0.27 -3.51
N ASP A 366 -10.93 0.74 -2.65
CA ASP A 366 -11.84 0.93 -1.52
C ASP A 366 -13.10 1.68 -1.98
N PRO A 367 -14.30 1.08 -1.88
CA PRO A 367 -15.54 1.68 -2.35
C PRO A 367 -16.01 2.89 -1.54
N ASP A 368 -15.55 3.06 -0.30
CA ASP A 368 -15.98 4.12 0.60
C ASP A 368 -15.17 5.41 0.45
N LEU A 369 -14.16 5.39 -0.43
CA LEU A 369 -13.37 6.56 -0.80
C LEU A 369 -14.09 7.42 -1.84
N ILE A 370 -14.16 8.71 -1.57
CA ILE A 370 -14.73 9.73 -2.44
C ILE A 370 -13.63 10.73 -2.81
N LEU A 371 -13.39 10.90 -4.11
CA LEU A 371 -12.48 11.93 -4.62
C LEU A 371 -13.13 13.31 -4.50
N VAL A 372 -12.42 14.25 -3.86
CA VAL A 372 -12.85 15.64 -3.71
C VAL A 372 -11.85 16.57 -4.39
N LEU A 373 -12.31 17.35 -5.38
CA LEU A 373 -11.50 18.40 -6.01
C LEU A 373 -11.69 19.71 -5.26
N HIS A 374 -10.58 20.39 -4.95
CA HIS A 374 -10.58 21.68 -4.25
C HIS A 374 -10.35 22.83 -5.22
N HIS A 375 -9.14 22.96 -5.74
CA HIS A 375 -8.80 24.01 -6.68
C HIS A 375 -8.39 23.40 -8.00
N CYS A 376 -8.94 23.88 -9.11
CA CYS A 376 -8.43 23.58 -10.44
C CYS A 376 -8.14 24.88 -11.15
N TRP A 377 -7.02 24.94 -11.86
CA TRP A 377 -6.58 26.14 -12.57
C TRP A 377 -5.80 25.75 -13.82
N ALA A 378 -5.59 26.74 -14.67
CA ALA A 378 -4.77 26.58 -15.85
C ALA A 378 -3.61 27.58 -15.86
N THR A 379 -2.52 27.19 -16.53
CA THR A 379 -1.33 28.01 -16.74
C THR A 379 -0.82 27.85 -18.18
N PRO A 380 -0.03 28.79 -18.70
CA PRO A 380 0.55 28.68 -20.03
C PRO A 380 1.85 27.85 -20.08
N SER A 381 2.26 27.21 -18.98
CA SER A 381 3.44 26.35 -18.91
C SER A 381 3.19 25.13 -18.02
N THR A 382 4.10 24.15 -18.01
CA THR A 382 4.01 22.98 -17.12
C THR A 382 4.11 23.33 -15.64
N ASN A 383 4.54 24.56 -15.30
CA ASN A 383 4.71 24.98 -13.92
C ASN A 383 3.36 25.41 -13.30
N PRO A 384 2.83 24.64 -12.31
CA PRO A 384 1.56 24.99 -11.66
C PRO A 384 1.64 26.27 -10.82
N GLN A 385 2.84 26.76 -10.49
CA GLN A 385 3.10 27.94 -9.67
C GLN A 385 3.28 29.23 -10.49
N GLN A 386 3.10 29.18 -11.81
CA GLN A 386 3.29 30.36 -12.66
C GLN A 386 2.35 31.51 -12.23
N GLN A 387 2.82 32.75 -12.25
CA GLN A 387 2.03 33.90 -11.79
C GLN A 387 0.74 34.14 -12.60
N LEU A 388 0.77 33.82 -13.90
CA LEU A 388 -0.39 33.92 -14.78
C LEU A 388 -1.22 32.63 -14.71
N GLN A 389 -2.32 32.67 -13.96
CA GLN A 389 -3.21 31.53 -13.74
C GLN A 389 -4.66 31.90 -14.06
N TRP A 390 -5.43 30.93 -14.54
CA TRP A 390 -6.88 31.06 -14.70
C TRP A 390 -7.61 30.04 -13.79
N PRO A 391 -8.42 30.50 -12.81
CA PRO A 391 -9.15 29.59 -11.93
C PRO A 391 -10.33 28.95 -12.66
N VAL A 392 -10.40 27.61 -12.59
CA VAL A 392 -11.47 26.78 -13.17
C VAL A 392 -12.44 26.32 -12.07
N LEU A 393 -11.90 25.86 -10.94
CA LEU A 393 -12.64 25.49 -9.73
C LEU A 393 -12.00 26.16 -8.51
N VAL A 394 -12.83 26.68 -7.59
CA VAL A 394 -12.42 27.26 -6.30
C VAL A 394 -13.24 26.59 -5.21
N ASP A 395 -12.57 25.98 -4.22
CA ASP A 395 -13.20 25.23 -3.13
C ASP A 395 -14.23 24.18 -3.63
N GLY A 396 -13.90 23.53 -4.75
CA GLY A 396 -14.71 22.52 -5.43
C GLY A 396 -15.90 23.08 -6.22
N CYS A 397 -16.02 24.40 -6.35
CA CYS A 397 -17.11 25.06 -7.06
C CYS A 397 -16.65 25.75 -8.35
N PRO A 398 -17.49 25.80 -9.41
CA PRO A 398 -17.19 26.57 -10.62
C PRO A 398 -16.87 28.04 -10.31
N TYR A 399 -15.82 28.56 -10.94
CA TYR A 399 -15.41 29.94 -10.71
C TYR A 399 -16.50 30.93 -11.18
N ALA A 400 -17.08 31.65 -10.22
CA ALA A 400 -18.20 32.55 -10.49
C ALA A 400 -17.83 33.79 -11.33
N GLY A 401 -16.54 34.09 -11.47
CA GLY A 401 -16.04 35.19 -12.30
C GLY A 401 -15.94 34.86 -13.79
N ASP A 402 -16.19 33.62 -14.20
CA ASP A 402 -16.25 33.22 -15.60
C ASP A 402 -17.68 33.32 -16.15
N ASN A 403 -17.81 33.87 -17.37
CA ASN A 403 -19.07 33.89 -18.10
C ASN A 403 -19.42 32.53 -18.70
N TYR A 404 -18.42 31.69 -18.96
CA TYR A 404 -18.56 30.32 -19.47
C TYR A 404 -18.18 29.32 -18.37
N GLN A 405 -19.01 29.29 -17.32
CA GLN A 405 -18.72 28.51 -16.11
C GLN A 405 -18.50 27.03 -16.39
N THR A 406 -17.52 26.47 -15.68
CA THR A 406 -17.23 25.04 -15.64
C THR A 406 -18.48 24.25 -15.24
N GLN A 407 -18.77 23.17 -15.97
CA GLN A 407 -19.86 22.27 -15.64
C GLN A 407 -19.31 21.03 -14.93
N LEU A 408 -19.61 20.88 -13.65
CA LEU A 408 -19.31 19.63 -12.91
C LEU A 408 -20.29 18.53 -13.34
N MET A 409 -19.76 17.35 -13.65
CA MET A 409 -20.58 16.18 -13.91
C MET A 409 -20.85 15.44 -12.59
N PRO A 410 -22.11 15.13 -12.26
CA PRO A 410 -22.41 14.32 -11.08
C PRO A 410 -21.82 12.90 -11.23
N PRO A 411 -21.43 12.26 -10.13
CA PRO A 411 -20.96 10.88 -10.16
C PRO A 411 -22.06 9.97 -10.73
N SER A 412 -21.80 9.35 -11.88
CA SER A 412 -22.76 8.48 -12.56
C SER A 412 -22.52 7.01 -12.19
N PHE A 413 -23.35 6.50 -11.28
CA PHE A 413 -23.35 5.09 -10.85
C PHE A 413 -23.86 4.10 -11.92
N THR A 414 -24.23 4.58 -13.11
CA THR A 414 -24.78 3.77 -14.22
C THR A 414 -23.75 3.44 -15.31
N SER A 415 -22.51 3.90 -15.16
CA SER A 415 -21.49 3.89 -16.24
C SER A 415 -20.68 2.58 -16.34
N GLY A 416 -21.05 1.53 -15.60
CA GLY A 416 -20.29 0.26 -15.58
C GLY A 416 -18.86 0.36 -15.01
N LEU A 417 -18.48 1.52 -14.45
CA LEU A 417 -17.18 1.76 -13.83
C LEU A 417 -17.13 1.14 -12.42
N LEU A 418 -16.03 0.44 -12.13
CA LEU A 418 -15.70 -0.01 -10.78
C LEU A 418 -15.31 1.21 -9.95
N PHE A 419 -15.96 1.40 -8.80
CA PHE A 419 -15.76 2.53 -7.88
C PHE A 419 -16.04 3.92 -8.49
N PRO A 420 -17.31 4.25 -8.81
CA PRO A 420 -17.68 5.54 -9.40
C PRO A 420 -17.25 6.78 -8.59
N SER A 421 -17.14 6.64 -7.27
CA SER A 421 -16.70 7.69 -6.33
C SER A 421 -15.21 8.06 -6.47
N HIS A 422 -14.41 7.27 -7.22
CA HIS A 422 -12.99 7.56 -7.46
C HIS A 422 -12.76 8.55 -8.60
N TYR A 423 -13.82 8.95 -9.31
CA TYR A 423 -13.75 9.76 -10.51
C TYR A 423 -14.50 11.07 -10.31
N GLN A 424 -13.86 12.19 -10.64
CA GLN A 424 -14.51 13.49 -10.73
C GLN A 424 -14.33 14.06 -12.13
N ARG A 425 -15.46 14.35 -12.79
CA ARG A 425 -15.53 14.79 -14.18
C ARG A 425 -16.05 16.21 -14.26
N PHE A 426 -15.48 17.00 -15.15
CA PHE A 426 -15.95 18.35 -15.42
C PHE A 426 -15.68 18.77 -16.86
N THR A 427 -16.44 19.76 -17.33
CA THR A 427 -16.29 20.38 -18.64
C THR A 427 -15.93 21.84 -18.46
N LEU A 428 -14.79 22.25 -19.00
CA LEU A 428 -14.44 23.67 -19.12
C LEU A 428 -14.53 24.11 -20.58
N TYR A 429 -14.72 25.40 -20.81
CA TYR A 429 -14.73 25.99 -22.15
C TYR A 429 -13.40 26.66 -22.42
N THR A 430 -12.86 26.48 -23.62
CA THR A 430 -11.54 27.03 -23.98
C THR A 430 -11.51 28.56 -23.95
N PHE A 431 -10.39 29.10 -23.50
CA PHE A 431 -10.13 30.55 -23.36
C PHE A 431 -8.74 30.89 -23.92
N THR A 432 -8.23 32.09 -23.70
CA THR A 432 -6.84 32.44 -24.05
C THR A 432 -6.30 33.43 -23.03
N PHE A 433 -5.03 33.28 -22.65
CA PHE A 433 -4.38 34.22 -21.76
C PHE A 433 -4.07 35.52 -22.51
N VAL A 434 -4.11 36.65 -21.82
CA VAL A 434 -3.75 37.96 -22.39
C VAL A 434 -2.56 38.51 -21.61
N GLY A 435 -1.54 38.98 -22.32
CA GLY A 435 -0.35 39.56 -21.70
C GLY A 435 -0.70 40.85 -20.97
N SER A 436 -0.29 40.97 -19.70
CA SER A 436 -0.58 42.15 -18.88
C SER A 436 0.02 43.45 -19.45
N ALA A 437 1.19 43.36 -20.10
CA ALA A 437 1.90 44.51 -20.66
C ALA A 437 1.47 44.86 -22.11
N SER A 438 1.26 43.86 -22.97
CA SER A 438 0.95 44.07 -24.39
C SER A 438 -0.54 44.13 -24.71
N GLN A 439 -1.41 43.63 -23.82
CA GLN A 439 -2.84 43.38 -24.10
C GLN A 439 -3.08 42.46 -25.32
N GLU A 440 -2.03 41.81 -25.81
CA GLU A 440 -2.11 40.85 -26.90
C GLU A 440 -2.49 39.47 -26.35
N LYS A 441 -3.26 38.72 -27.14
CA LYS A 441 -3.60 37.33 -26.82
C LYS A 441 -2.33 36.49 -26.90
N LEU A 442 -2.02 35.81 -25.79
CA LEU A 442 -1.02 34.77 -25.74
C LEU A 442 -1.60 33.54 -26.44
N SER A 443 -1.25 33.36 -27.70
CA SER A 443 -1.44 32.09 -28.39
C SER A 443 -0.48 31.06 -27.79
N GLY A 444 -0.98 29.90 -27.37
CA GLY A 444 -0.10 28.96 -26.69
C GLY A 444 -0.75 27.74 -26.06
N LEU A 445 0.14 26.95 -25.45
CA LEU A 445 -0.12 25.73 -24.71
C LEU A 445 -0.81 26.06 -23.39
N VAL A 446 -1.90 25.37 -23.06
CA VAL A 446 -2.56 25.50 -21.76
C VAL A 446 -2.47 24.17 -21.02
N TYR A 447 -1.92 24.22 -19.81
CA TYR A 447 -1.82 23.09 -18.90
C TYR A 447 -2.89 23.22 -17.82
N LEU A 448 -3.51 22.09 -17.49
CA LEU A 448 -4.53 22.02 -16.43
C LEU A 448 -3.91 21.41 -15.18
N HIS A 449 -4.25 22.00 -14.04
CA HIS A 449 -3.78 21.59 -12.73
C HIS A 449 -4.97 21.49 -11.77
N CYS A 450 -4.94 20.53 -10.87
CA CYS A 450 -5.91 20.39 -9.80
C CYS A 450 -5.24 20.00 -8.49
N SER A 451 -5.78 20.50 -7.37
CA SER A 451 -5.56 19.97 -6.03
C SER A 451 -6.78 19.14 -5.62
N ALA A 452 -6.51 18.01 -5.00
CA ALA A 452 -7.55 17.07 -4.59
C ALA A 452 -7.19 16.36 -3.27
N SER A 453 -8.21 15.86 -2.60
CA SER A 453 -8.09 14.98 -1.44
C SER A 453 -9.08 13.83 -1.56
N VAL A 454 -8.97 12.87 -0.65
CA VAL A 454 -9.95 11.79 -0.50
C VAL A 454 -10.70 11.98 0.80
N CYS A 455 -12.00 11.82 0.73
CA CYS A 455 -12.89 11.80 1.89
C CYS A 455 -13.41 10.37 2.09
N HIS A 456 -13.49 9.92 3.33
CA HIS A 456 -14.11 8.65 3.70
C HIS A 456 -15.54 8.92 4.17
N GLN A 457 -16.52 8.28 3.56
CA GLN A 457 -17.93 8.54 3.86
C GLN A 457 -18.28 8.04 5.27
N SER A 458 -18.35 8.95 6.25
CA SER A 458 -18.71 8.63 7.64
C SER A 458 -19.93 9.43 8.10
N VAL A 459 -20.60 8.96 9.16
CA VAL A 459 -21.80 9.63 9.73
C VAL A 459 -21.48 11.05 10.26
N LYS A 460 -20.21 11.37 10.51
CA LYS A 460 -19.76 12.66 11.08
C LYS A 460 -19.21 13.65 10.05
N GLU A 461 -18.77 13.19 8.87
CA GLU A 461 -18.16 14.05 7.84
C GLU A 461 -18.87 13.86 6.50
N SER A 462 -19.53 14.92 6.01
CA SER A 462 -20.15 14.91 4.69
C SER A 462 -19.12 15.25 3.61
N CYS A 463 -18.83 14.30 2.71
CA CYS A 463 -17.95 14.49 1.55
C CYS A 463 -18.57 15.31 0.41
N VAL A 464 -19.61 16.10 0.69
CA VAL A 464 -20.41 16.82 -0.31
C VAL A 464 -20.02 18.29 -0.32
N THR A 465 -19.40 18.73 -1.42
CA THR A 465 -19.15 20.15 -1.66
C THR A 465 -20.46 20.86 -2.01
N THR A 466 -20.91 21.75 -1.12
CA THR A 466 -22.13 22.55 -1.35
C THR A 466 -21.74 23.93 -1.87
N CYS A 467 -22.03 24.21 -3.14
CA CYS A 467 -21.73 25.50 -3.74
C CYS A 467 -22.80 26.54 -3.38
N PRO A 468 -22.43 27.68 -2.75
CA PRO A 468 -23.39 28.71 -2.39
C PRO A 468 -23.99 29.37 -3.65
N SER A 469 -25.31 29.55 -3.66
CA SER A 469 -26.01 30.23 -4.74
C SER A 469 -25.75 31.75 -4.67
N ARG A 470 -24.68 32.19 -5.36
CA ARG A 470 -24.27 33.59 -5.61
C ARG A 470 -23.76 34.38 -4.40
N VAL A 471 -22.45 34.62 -4.35
CA VAL A 471 -21.84 35.70 -3.56
C VAL A 471 -20.95 36.56 -4.47
N ARG A 472 -21.13 37.89 -4.36
CA ARG A 472 -20.37 38.96 -5.03
C ARG A 472 -18.86 38.72 -4.95
N GLY A 473 -18.18 38.89 -6.09
CA GLY A 473 -16.74 38.69 -6.25
C GLY A 473 -15.91 39.32 -5.14
N LYS A 474 -15.25 38.47 -4.35
CA LYS A 474 -14.08 38.86 -3.56
C LYS A 474 -12.85 38.74 -4.45
N ARG A 475 -11.98 39.76 -4.39
CA ARG A 475 -10.70 39.82 -5.10
C ARG A 475 -9.87 38.56 -4.78
N SER A 476 -9.16 38.09 -5.80
CA SER A 476 -8.19 36.98 -5.77
C SER A 476 -7.41 36.98 -4.45
N ALA A 477 -7.71 36.02 -3.58
CA ALA A 477 -6.85 35.71 -2.46
C ALA A 477 -5.68 34.88 -3.01
N GLU A 478 -4.45 35.25 -2.65
CA GLU A 478 -3.29 34.36 -2.82
C GLU A 478 -3.65 32.97 -2.28
N HIS A 479 -3.43 31.94 -3.09
CA HIS A 479 -3.73 30.56 -2.76
C HIS A 479 -2.70 30.06 -1.73
N PRO A 480 -3.05 29.89 -0.45
CA PRO A 480 -2.16 29.21 0.48
C PRO A 480 -2.20 27.73 0.10
N PHE A 481 -1.05 27.12 -0.10
CA PHE A 481 -0.94 25.67 -0.12
C PHE A 481 -1.55 25.11 1.17
N GLN A 482 -2.69 24.44 1.07
CA GLN A 482 -3.24 23.73 2.22
C GLN A 482 -2.50 22.40 2.40
N GLU A 483 -1.89 22.28 3.57
CA GLU A 483 -1.18 21.10 4.04
C GLU A 483 -2.15 19.91 4.07
N GLY A 484 -1.83 18.84 3.30
CA GLY A 484 -2.66 17.63 3.18
C GLY A 484 -3.41 17.44 1.85
N THR A 485 -3.26 18.34 0.87
CA THR A 485 -3.82 18.16 -0.48
C THR A 485 -2.79 17.60 -1.48
N SER A 486 -3.23 16.73 -2.39
CA SER A 486 -2.39 16.17 -3.46
C SER A 486 -2.61 16.92 -4.77
N HIS A 487 -1.54 17.14 -5.54
CA HIS A 487 -1.57 17.91 -6.78
C HIS A 487 -1.43 17.01 -8.00
N VAL A 488 -2.17 17.33 -9.06
CA VAL A 488 -2.14 16.61 -10.34
C VAL A 488 -2.22 17.57 -11.52
N SER A 489 -1.48 17.27 -12.58
CA SER A 489 -1.42 18.06 -13.81
C SER A 489 -1.81 17.21 -15.03
N SER A 490 -2.27 17.86 -16.10
CA SER A 490 -2.59 17.15 -17.35
C SER A 490 -1.32 16.58 -17.98
N LYS A 491 -1.44 15.43 -18.65
CA LYS A 491 -0.30 14.78 -19.32
C LYS A 491 0.35 15.63 -20.41
N GLY A 492 -0.45 16.46 -21.06
CA GLY A 492 0.03 17.39 -22.05
C GLY A 492 -0.85 18.64 -22.15
N PRO A 493 -0.44 19.60 -22.99
CA PRO A 493 -1.13 20.87 -23.16
C PRO A 493 -2.28 20.82 -24.16
N VAL A 494 -3.28 21.68 -23.94
CA VAL A 494 -4.33 21.96 -24.91
C VAL A 494 -4.05 23.32 -25.57
N ILE A 495 -4.04 23.36 -26.90
CA ILE A 495 -3.87 24.58 -27.69
C ILE A 495 -5.24 25.16 -27.99
N PHE A 496 -5.42 26.44 -27.67
CA PHE A 496 -6.65 27.18 -27.94
C PHE A 496 -6.44 28.12 -29.14
N LEU A 497 -6.98 27.73 -30.30
CA LEU A 497 -6.93 28.49 -31.54
C LEU A 497 -8.16 29.39 -31.70
N GLN A 498 -7.98 30.51 -32.40
CA GLN A 498 -9.10 31.35 -32.83
C GLN A 498 -9.69 30.78 -34.14
N ASP A 499 -11.02 30.82 -34.26
CA ASP A 499 -11.71 30.38 -35.47
C ASP A 499 -11.53 31.44 -36.57
N GLU A 500 -10.42 31.33 -37.31
CA GLU A 500 -10.20 32.00 -38.60
C GLU A 500 -10.34 30.96 -39.72
N LEU A 501 -11.42 30.15 -39.73
CA LEU A 501 -11.77 29.31 -40.89
C LEU A 501 -13.17 28.69 -40.80
N ARG A 502 -14.19 29.53 -40.59
CA ARG A 502 -15.59 29.11 -40.81
C ARG A 502 -16.36 29.87 -41.88
N GLN A 503 -15.68 30.68 -42.69
CA GLN A 503 -16.37 31.46 -43.71
C GLN A 503 -15.56 31.68 -44.99
N ASP A 504 -15.03 30.61 -45.61
CA ASP A 504 -14.51 30.67 -46.99
C ASP A 504 -14.86 29.45 -47.87
N THR A 505 -15.81 28.61 -47.47
CA THR A 505 -16.36 27.54 -48.34
C THR A 505 -17.83 27.72 -48.71
N ALA A 506 -18.34 28.97 -48.66
CA ALA A 506 -19.68 29.32 -49.16
C ALA A 506 -19.69 30.40 -50.26
N LYS A 507 -18.54 30.95 -50.65
CA LYS A 507 -18.40 31.86 -51.79
C LYS A 507 -17.10 31.59 -52.53
N ASP A 508 -17.09 30.52 -53.31
CA ASP A 508 -16.39 30.47 -54.61
C ASP A 508 -16.78 29.17 -55.31
N GLY A 509 -18.07 29.13 -55.68
CA GLY A 509 -18.65 28.14 -56.59
C GLY A 509 -18.91 28.75 -57.97
N LEU A 510 -17.92 29.44 -58.54
CA LEU A 510 -17.94 29.80 -59.96
C LEU A 510 -16.50 29.98 -60.50
N ALA A 511 -15.77 28.88 -60.67
CA ALA A 511 -14.74 28.79 -61.70
C ALA A 511 -14.30 27.34 -61.90
N THR A 512 -14.63 26.84 -63.08
CA THR A 512 -14.19 25.62 -63.73
C THR A 512 -12.65 25.50 -63.77
N MET A 513 -12.10 24.33 -63.45
CA MET A 513 -10.96 23.65 -64.13
C MET A 513 -10.64 22.37 -63.34
N HIS A 514 -11.05 21.20 -63.84
CA HIS A 514 -10.18 20.30 -64.63
C HIS A 514 -8.83 20.00 -63.98
N ALA A 515 -8.78 18.91 -63.20
CA ALA A 515 -7.58 18.11 -63.04
C ALA A 515 -7.98 16.64 -62.94
N ALA A 516 -7.46 15.86 -63.89
CA ALA A 516 -7.68 14.44 -64.04
C ALA A 516 -7.15 13.65 -62.83
N ALA A 517 -7.93 12.67 -62.38
CA ALA A 517 -7.44 11.54 -61.61
C ALA A 517 -7.77 10.24 -62.38
N PRO A 518 -6.77 9.42 -62.73
CA PRO A 518 -6.94 8.20 -63.50
C PRO A 518 -7.21 7.02 -62.55
N TRP A 519 -8.44 6.54 -62.51
CA TRP A 519 -8.78 5.22 -61.99
C TRP A 519 -10.19 4.83 -62.45
N ALA A 520 -10.35 3.55 -62.77
CA ALA A 520 -11.57 2.89 -63.27
C ALA A 520 -11.84 3.00 -64.78
N LEU A 521 -10.88 2.50 -65.56
CA LEU A 521 -11.20 1.60 -66.66
C LEU A 521 -12.02 0.42 -66.10
N GLY A 522 -13.29 0.36 -66.48
CA GLY A 522 -14.19 -0.73 -66.12
C GLY A 522 -15.57 -0.17 -65.82
N PHE A 523 -16.50 -0.35 -66.78
CA PHE A 523 -17.97 -0.20 -66.72
C PHE A 523 -18.59 0.63 -67.86
N ALA A 524 -17.84 1.03 -68.89
CA ALA A 524 -18.40 1.55 -70.15
C ALA A 524 -18.59 0.48 -71.26
N ALA A 525 -18.32 -0.80 -70.99
CA ALA A 525 -18.44 -1.88 -71.98
C ALA A 525 -19.81 -2.59 -71.99
N LEU A 526 -20.70 -2.31 -71.04
CA LEU A 526 -22.01 -2.98 -70.94
C LEU A 526 -23.19 -2.13 -71.46
N ALA A 527 -23.01 -0.83 -71.68
CA ALA A 527 -24.04 0.04 -72.26
C ALA A 527 -23.90 0.23 -73.79
N ALA A 528 -22.70 0.05 -74.36
CA ALA A 528 -22.49 0.15 -75.80
C ALA A 528 -22.90 -1.13 -76.56
N GLY A 529 -22.80 -2.30 -75.93
CA GLY A 529 -23.22 -3.58 -76.52
C GLY A 529 -24.75 -3.73 -76.63
N THR A 530 -25.49 -3.18 -75.66
CA THR A 530 -26.97 -3.24 -75.66
C THR A 530 -27.58 -2.27 -76.67
N ALA A 531 -26.97 -1.09 -76.88
CA ALA A 531 -27.40 -0.16 -77.92
C ALA A 531 -27.17 -0.70 -79.35
N LEU A 532 -26.04 -1.40 -79.59
CA LEU A 532 -25.74 -1.98 -80.91
C LEU A 532 -26.65 -3.17 -81.26
N CYS A 533 -27.02 -3.99 -80.26
CA CYS A 533 -27.99 -5.07 -80.46
C CYS A 533 -29.41 -4.56 -80.72
N VAL A 534 -29.84 -3.47 -80.08
CA VAL A 534 -31.16 -2.87 -80.33
C VAL A 534 -31.23 -2.23 -81.72
N VAL A 535 -30.16 -1.57 -82.18
CA VAL A 535 -30.09 -0.99 -83.54
C VAL A 535 -30.07 -2.08 -84.62
N LEU A 536 -29.40 -3.22 -84.39
CA LEU A 536 -29.38 -4.34 -85.34
C LEU A 536 -30.71 -5.12 -85.38
N VAL A 537 -31.44 -5.21 -84.27
CA VAL A 537 -32.78 -5.84 -84.26
C VAL A 537 -33.81 -4.93 -84.94
N VAL A 538 -33.70 -3.61 -84.78
CA VAL A 538 -34.57 -2.64 -85.45
C VAL A 538 -34.29 -2.56 -86.95
N SER A 539 -33.04 -2.66 -87.39
CA SER A 539 -32.70 -2.66 -88.82
C SER A 539 -33.12 -3.96 -89.53
N VAL A 540 -33.01 -5.12 -88.86
CA VAL A 540 -33.47 -6.41 -89.41
C VAL A 540 -35.00 -6.50 -89.47
N GLN A 541 -35.73 -5.87 -88.56
CA GLN A 541 -37.20 -5.80 -88.63
C GLN A 541 -37.74 -4.77 -89.63
N TRP A 542 -36.93 -3.77 -90.02
CA TRP A 542 -37.34 -2.79 -91.03
C TRP A 542 -37.11 -3.26 -92.48
N GLN A 543 -36.20 -4.23 -92.70
CA GLN A 543 -36.00 -4.87 -94.02
C GLN A 543 -36.94 -6.08 -94.29
N ARG A 544 -37.89 -6.37 -93.40
CA ARG A 544 -38.89 -7.45 -93.56
C ARG A 544 -40.35 -6.96 -93.57
N ARG A 545 -40.58 -5.69 -93.89
CA ARG A 545 -41.91 -5.14 -94.22
C ARG A 545 -41.94 -4.56 -95.62
#